data_AF-A0A4V3CGQ7-F1
#
_entry.id   AF-A0A4V3CGQ7-F1
#
_cell.length_a   1.000
_cell.length_b   1.000
_cell.length_c   1.000
_cell.angle_alpha   90.00
_cell.angle_beta   90.00
_cell.angle_gamma   90.00
#
_symmetry.space_group_name_H-M   'P 1'
#
loop_
_entity.id
_entity.type
_entity.pdbx_description
1 polymer ?
#
loop_
_entity_poly.entity_id
_entity_poly.type
_entity_poly.pdbx_seq_one_letter_code
_entity_poly.pdbx_strand_id
1 'polypeptide(L)'
;MFRLFRVEGGSMSPDISDGSFVLTSRLFRHVQVGHIVAVDHEVYGFIVKRVAKVAPDGQLWLEGTNVSSLTSERIGWVSPRRVLGKVWWFSRYRHC
;
A
#
# COMPACT_ATOMS: atom_id res chain seq x y z
N MET A 1 2.59 5.09 -16.21
CA MET A 1 1.19 4.66 -16.25
C MET A 1 0.57 4.88 -14.87
N PHE A 2 -0.56 5.57 -14.83
CA PHE A 2 -1.35 5.79 -13.62
C PHE A 2 -2.46 4.73 -13.52
N ARG A 3 -2.86 4.36 -12.31
CA ARG A 3 -4.00 3.46 -12.07
C ARG A 3 -4.83 3.99 -10.90
N LEU A 4 -6.14 3.90 -11.01
CA LEU A 4 -7.08 4.30 -9.97
C LEU A 4 -7.73 3.04 -9.39
N PHE A 5 -7.75 2.92 -8.06
CA PHE A 5 -8.38 1.81 -7.35
C PHE A 5 -9.28 2.33 -6.26
N ARG A 6 -10.38 1.62 -5.97
CA ARG A 6 -11.18 1.84 -4.76
C ARG A 6 -10.57 1.01 -3.63
N VAL A 7 -10.44 1.60 -2.45
CA VAL A 7 -9.98 0.93 -1.24
C VAL A 7 -11.15 0.22 -0.60
N GLU A 8 -10.92 -1.03 -0.23
CA GLU A 8 -11.88 -1.88 0.49
C GLU A 8 -11.23 -2.31 1.81
N GLY A 9 -11.98 -2.15 2.90
CA GLY A 9 -11.55 -2.44 4.27
C GLY A 9 -10.81 -1.27 4.96
N GLY A 10 -10.74 -1.35 6.29
CA GLY A 10 -10.19 -0.29 7.15
C GLY A 10 -8.71 -0.39 7.49
N SER A 11 -7.94 -1.20 6.78
CA SER A 11 -6.55 -1.52 7.18
C SER A 11 -5.56 -0.36 7.07
N MET A 12 -5.90 0.65 6.25
CA MET A 12 -5.13 1.88 6.10
C MET A 12 -5.75 3.06 6.86
N SER A 13 -6.83 2.84 7.62
CA SER A 13 -7.39 3.88 8.50
C SER A 13 -6.40 4.23 9.63
N PRO A 14 -6.34 5.51 10.06
CA PRO A 14 -7.14 6.65 9.60
C PRO A 14 -6.59 7.35 8.34
N ASP A 15 -5.43 6.92 7.81
CA ASP A 15 -4.80 7.61 6.67
C ASP A 15 -5.65 7.55 5.41
N ILE A 16 -6.19 6.37 5.11
CA ILE A 16 -7.05 6.12 3.95
C ILE A 16 -8.27 5.34 4.41
N SER A 17 -9.43 6.00 4.35
CA SER A 17 -10.72 5.41 4.74
C SER A 17 -11.19 4.38 3.72
N ASP A 18 -11.95 3.40 4.21
CA ASP A 18 -12.73 2.50 3.36
C ASP A 18 -13.58 3.29 2.36
N GLY A 19 -13.66 2.79 1.12
CA GLY A 19 -14.36 3.46 0.03
C GLY A 19 -13.61 4.60 -0.65
N SER A 20 -12.45 5.03 -0.13
CA SER A 20 -11.62 6.04 -0.80
C SER A 20 -11.04 5.53 -2.11
N PHE A 21 -10.80 6.41 -3.07
CA PHE A 21 -10.03 6.09 -4.27
C PHE A 21 -8.56 6.43 -4.08
N VAL A 22 -7.65 5.56 -4.53
CA VAL A 22 -6.20 5.79 -4.55
C VAL A 22 -5.70 5.84 -5.99
N LEU A 23 -4.90 6.87 -6.30
CA LEU A 23 -4.19 6.99 -7.57
C LEU A 23 -2.76 6.53 -7.39
N THR A 24 -2.35 5.52 -8.15
CA THR A 24 -0.98 4.99 -8.12
C THR A 24 -0.22 5.30 -9.40
N SER A 25 1.10 5.34 -9.31
CA SER A 25 1.98 5.49 -10.46
C SER A 25 3.24 4.65 -10.33
N ARG A 26 3.69 4.10 -11.47
CA ARG A 26 5.00 3.43 -11.61
C ARG A 26 6.11 4.37 -12.08
N LEU A 27 5.81 5.65 -12.30
CA LEU A 27 6.80 6.64 -12.77
C LEU A 27 7.97 6.81 -11.79
N PHE A 28 7.72 6.58 -10.50
CA PHE A 28 8.72 6.71 -9.45
C PHE A 28 9.09 5.32 -8.97
N ARG A 29 10.13 4.77 -9.60
CA ARG A 29 10.62 3.42 -9.36
C ARG A 29 11.22 3.24 -7.97
N HIS A 30 11.61 4.33 -7.33
CA HIS A 30 12.25 4.29 -6.02
C HIS A 30 11.19 4.33 -4.91
N VAL A 31 10.97 3.17 -4.29
CA VAL A 31 10.15 3.00 -3.10
C VAL A 31 11.06 3.15 -1.88
N GLN A 32 10.56 3.85 -0.86
CA GLN A 32 11.30 4.20 0.35
C GLN A 32 10.40 3.98 1.56
N VAL A 33 11.00 3.90 2.73
CA VAL A 33 10.28 3.86 4.01
C VAL A 33 9.30 5.04 4.11
N GLY A 34 8.11 4.77 4.61
CA GLY A 34 7.02 5.72 4.76
C GLY A 34 6.11 5.87 3.53
N HIS A 35 6.55 5.44 2.33
CA HIS A 35 5.69 5.47 1.15
C HIS A 35 4.52 4.48 1.27
N ILE A 36 3.37 4.85 0.70
CA ILE A 36 2.23 3.94 0.55
C ILE A 36 2.28 3.34 -0.87
N VAL A 37 2.16 2.03 -0.96
CA VAL A 37 2.24 1.27 -2.21
C VAL A 37 1.03 0.36 -2.37
N ALA A 38 0.60 0.19 -3.61
CA ALA A 38 -0.29 -0.89 -3.99
C ALA A 38 0.54 -2.06 -4.52
N VAL A 39 0.29 -3.26 -4.02
CA VAL A 39 1.03 -4.47 -4.39
C VAL A 39 0.08 -5.60 -4.76
N ASP A 40 0.54 -6.47 -5.66
CA ASP A 40 -0.10 -7.74 -5.98
C ASP A 40 0.55 -8.87 -5.15
N HIS A 41 -0.01 -9.09 -3.96
CA HIS A 41 0.49 -10.06 -2.99
C HIS A 41 0.04 -11.48 -3.36
N GLU A 42 0.94 -12.46 -3.22
CA GLU A 42 0.68 -13.86 -3.60
C GLU A 42 -0.54 -14.46 -2.90
N VAL A 43 -0.69 -14.17 -1.60
CA VAL A 43 -1.74 -14.75 -0.75
C VAL A 43 -2.96 -13.84 -0.63
N TYR A 44 -2.76 -12.51 -0.64
CA TYR A 44 -3.80 -11.55 -0.28
C TYR A 44 -4.31 -10.77 -1.50
N GLY A 45 -3.78 -11.05 -2.69
CA GLY A 45 -4.08 -10.33 -3.92
C GLY A 45 -3.70 -8.86 -3.82
N PHE A 46 -4.56 -8.00 -4.35
CA PHE A 46 -4.34 -6.56 -4.39
C PHE A 46 -4.50 -5.92 -3.00
N ILE A 47 -3.41 -5.43 -2.43
CA ILE A 47 -3.43 -4.74 -1.14
C ILE A 47 -2.70 -3.39 -1.19
N VAL A 48 -3.16 -2.44 -0.38
CA VAL A 48 -2.52 -1.14 -0.16
C VAL A 48 -1.89 -1.14 1.23
N LYS A 49 -0.59 -0.85 1.32
CA LYS A 49 0.17 -0.86 2.57
C LYS A 49 1.24 0.22 2.60
N ARG A 50 1.70 0.56 3.81
CA ARG A 50 2.84 1.46 4.05
C ARG A 50 4.14 0.65 4.08
N VAL A 51 5.21 1.21 3.54
CA VAL A 51 6.55 0.62 3.59
C VAL A 51 7.17 0.95 4.93
N ALA A 52 7.38 -0.06 5.75
CA ALA A 52 8.01 0.05 7.06
C ALA A 52 9.54 -0.04 6.96
N LYS A 53 10.04 -0.96 6.10
CA LYS A 53 11.48 -1.17 5.88
C LYS A 53 11.75 -1.51 4.41
N VAL A 54 12.96 -1.18 3.97
CA VAL A 54 13.50 -1.61 2.67
C VAL A 54 14.79 -2.37 2.96
N ALA A 55 14.86 -3.63 2.55
CA ALA A 55 16.06 -4.44 2.68
C ALA A 55 17.14 -3.99 1.67
N PRO A 56 18.44 -4.33 1.89
CA PRO A 56 19.51 -3.96 0.97
C PRO A 56 19.32 -4.46 -0.46
N ASP A 57 18.61 -5.58 -0.65
CA ASP A 57 18.25 -6.15 -1.95
C ASP A 57 16.98 -5.54 -2.58
N GLY A 58 16.39 -4.56 -1.90
CA GLY A 58 15.19 -3.85 -2.33
C GLY A 58 13.86 -4.51 -1.95
N GLN A 59 13.88 -5.61 -1.19
CA GLN A 59 12.62 -6.18 -0.66
C GLN A 59 11.94 -5.23 0.32
N LEU A 60 10.61 -5.25 0.33
CA LEU A 60 9.79 -4.31 1.07
C LEU A 60 9.12 -5.02 2.25
N TRP A 61 9.34 -4.48 3.45
CA TRP A 61 8.55 -4.86 4.63
C TRP A 61 7.36 -3.92 4.72
N LEU A 62 6.16 -4.46 4.69
CA LEU A 62 4.92 -3.68 4.59
C LEU A 62 4.10 -3.79 5.87
N GLU A 63 3.48 -2.70 6.26
CA GLU A 63 2.57 -2.64 7.41
C GLU A 63 1.27 -1.90 7.03
N GLY A 64 0.19 -2.16 7.76
CA GLY A 64 -0.98 -1.29 7.73
C GLY A 64 -0.91 -0.26 8.84
N THR A 65 -1.57 0.89 8.64
CA THR A 65 -1.63 1.94 9.66
C THR A 65 -2.62 1.58 10.79
N ASN A 66 -3.64 0.76 10.51
CA ASN A 66 -4.61 0.36 11.52
C ASN A 66 -4.07 -0.81 12.37
N VAL A 67 -4.28 -0.76 13.69
CA VAL A 67 -3.92 -1.84 14.64
C VAL A 67 -4.60 -3.17 14.29
N SER A 68 -5.76 -3.13 13.64
CA SER A 68 -6.47 -4.32 13.14
C SER A 68 -6.00 -4.81 11.75
N SER A 69 -5.00 -4.15 11.15
CA SER A 69 -4.42 -4.62 9.88
C SER A 69 -3.71 -5.96 10.04
N LEU A 70 -3.58 -6.69 8.93
CA LEU A 70 -2.58 -7.75 8.79
C LEU A 70 -1.24 -7.24 9.32
N THR A 71 -0.64 -8.00 10.23
CA THR A 71 0.69 -7.72 10.77
C THR A 71 1.73 -7.92 9.68
N SER A 72 2.84 -7.22 9.78
CA SER A 72 3.92 -7.28 8.79
C SER A 72 4.50 -8.69 8.67
N GLU A 73 4.46 -9.49 9.74
CA GLU A 73 4.89 -10.89 9.75
C GLU A 73 3.97 -11.78 8.91
N ARG A 74 2.67 -11.49 8.90
CA ARG A 74 1.71 -12.22 8.06
C ARG A 74 1.80 -11.85 6.59
N ILE A 75 2.27 -10.64 6.28
CA ILE A 75 2.54 -10.18 4.91
C ILE A 75 3.90 -10.73 4.44
N GLY A 76 4.90 -10.69 5.29
CA GLY A 76 6.27 -11.04 4.93
C GLY A 76 6.93 -10.00 4.03
N TRP A 77 8.10 -10.35 3.52
CA TRP A 77 8.82 -9.49 2.57
C TRP A 77 8.18 -9.57 1.19
N VAL A 78 7.95 -8.39 0.59
CA VAL A 78 7.34 -8.27 -0.74
C VAL A 78 8.37 -7.81 -1.76
N SER A 79 8.47 -8.56 -2.86
CA SER A 79 9.34 -8.20 -3.97
C SER A 79 8.91 -6.87 -4.60
N PRO A 80 9.84 -5.94 -4.92
CA PRO A 80 9.51 -4.70 -5.60
C PRO A 80 8.87 -4.92 -6.99
N ARG A 81 9.04 -6.10 -7.59
CA ARG A 81 8.39 -6.47 -8.86
C ARG A 81 6.87 -6.57 -8.74
N ARG A 82 6.37 -6.91 -7.56
CA ARG A 82 4.94 -7.01 -7.23
C ARG A 82 4.30 -5.65 -6.93
N VAL A 83 5.09 -4.57 -6.90
CA VAL A 83 4.57 -3.21 -6.73
C VAL A 83 3.86 -2.78 -8.01
N LEU A 84 2.57 -2.52 -7.89
CA LEU A 84 1.71 -2.03 -8.96
C LEU A 84 1.85 -0.52 -9.15
N GLY A 85 2.19 0.20 -8.08
CA GLY A 85 2.58 1.60 -8.10
C GLY A 85 2.63 2.21 -6.70
N LYS A 86 3.35 3.33 -6.56
CA LYS A 86 3.29 4.17 -5.37
C LYS A 86 2.00 4.98 -5.38
N VAL A 87 1.33 5.14 -4.25
CA VAL A 87 0.17 6.02 -4.09
C VAL A 87 0.64 7.48 -4.11
N TRP A 88 0.04 8.30 -4.97
CA TRP A 88 0.33 9.74 -5.12
C TRP A 88 -0.75 10.62 -4.50
N TRP A 89 -1.97 10.10 -4.53
CA TRP A 89 -3.14 10.82 -4.10
C TRP A 89 -4.20 9.81 -3.66
N PHE A 90 -5.03 10.22 -2.71
CA PHE A 90 -6.23 9.51 -2.37
C PHE A 90 -7.36 10.50 -2.07
N SER A 91 -8.59 10.11 -2.40
CA SER A 91 -9.75 10.94 -2.09
C SER A 91 -9.97 10.97 -0.58
N ARG A 92 -10.20 12.16 -0.02
CA ARG A 92 -10.69 12.24 1.36
C ARG A 92 -12.15 11.81 1.38
N TYR A 93 -12.44 10.64 1.92
CA TYR A 93 -13.81 10.26 2.22
C TYR A 93 -14.26 11.06 3.44
N ARG A 94 -15.16 12.03 3.23
CA ARG A 94 -15.84 12.72 4.32
C ARG A 94 -17.10 11.93 4.64
N HIS A 95 -17.18 11.37 5.85
CA HIS A 95 -18.46 11.01 6.42
C HIS A 95 -19.27 12.31 6.55
N CYS A 96 -20.27 12.50 5.70
CA CYS A 96 -21.38 13.40 5.97
C CYS A 96 -22.27 12.78 7.06
#